data_AF-S4RAN7-F1
#
_entry.id   AF-S4RAN7-F1
#
_cell.length_a   1.000
_cell.length_b   1.000
_cell.length_c   1.000
_cell.angle_alpha   90.00
_cell.angle_beta   90.00
_cell.angle_gamma   90.00
#
_symmetry.space_group_name_H-M   'P 1'
#
loop_
_entity.id
_entity.type
_entity.pdbx_description
1 polymer ?
#
loop_
_entity_poly.entity_id
_entity_poly.type
_entity_poly.pdbx_seq_one_letter_code
_entity_poly.pdbx_strand_id
1 'polypeptide(L)'
;TGDICRVCRSEGTAEKPLYHPCVCTGSIKYIHQDCLLQWLKHSKKEYCELCKHRFAFTPIYSPDMPSRLPLRDILAGLFRSVCTGVRFWLHYTLVAFAWLGVVPLTA
;
A
#
# COMPACT_ATOMS: atom_id res chain seq x y z
N THR A 1 -27.04 17.28 20.38
CA THR A 1 -26.82 17.42 18.93
C THR A 1 -25.53 16.71 18.62
N GLY A 2 -25.58 15.56 17.94
CA GLY A 2 -24.37 14.77 17.65
C GLY A 2 -23.47 15.44 16.63
N ASP A 3 -22.18 15.15 16.68
CA ASP A 3 -21.23 15.56 15.65
C ASP A 3 -21.51 14.77 14.35
N ILE A 4 -21.51 15.45 13.20
CA ILE A 4 -21.82 14.86 11.89
C ILE A 4 -20.66 15.04 10.91
N CYS A 5 -20.48 14.09 9.99
CA CYS A 5 -19.47 14.18 8.94
C CYS A 5 -19.78 15.32 7.95
N ARG A 6 -18.82 16.20 7.67
CA ARG A 6 -18.98 17.32 6.71
C ARG A 6 -19.27 16.89 5.27
N VAL A 7 -18.92 15.65 4.89
CA VAL A 7 -19.02 15.15 3.51
C VAL A 7 -20.30 14.35 3.31
N CYS A 8 -20.50 13.28 4.08
CA CYS A 8 -21.64 12.37 3.91
C CYS A 8 -22.85 12.73 4.79
N ARG A 9 -22.72 13.70 5.70
CA ARG A 9 -23.79 14.17 6.61
C ARG A 9 -24.37 13.07 7.52
N SER A 10 -23.60 12.03 7.78
CA SER A 10 -23.95 10.95 8.72
C SER A 10 -23.21 11.13 10.04
N GLU A 11 -23.79 10.60 11.12
CA GLU A 11 -23.15 10.52 12.43
C GLU A 11 -22.01 9.49 12.43
N GLY A 12 -21.06 9.64 13.36
CA GLY A 12 -20.00 8.67 13.56
C GLY A 12 -20.52 7.42 14.28
N THR A 13 -20.14 6.24 13.80
CA THR A 13 -20.44 4.96 14.47
C THR A 13 -19.17 4.35 15.07
N ALA A 14 -19.30 3.29 15.89
CA ALA A 14 -18.15 2.58 16.44
C ALA A 14 -17.24 1.99 15.35
N GLU A 15 -17.83 1.54 14.23
CA GLU A 15 -17.12 1.03 13.06
C GLU A 15 -16.54 2.14 12.18
N LYS A 16 -17.20 3.30 12.17
CA LYS A 16 -16.85 4.44 11.31
C LYS A 16 -16.81 5.74 12.11
N PRO A 17 -15.80 5.91 12.99
CA PRO A 17 -15.73 7.08 13.86
C PRO A 17 -15.44 8.38 13.08
N LEU A 18 -15.82 9.50 13.67
CA LEU A 18 -15.51 10.84 13.17
C LEU A 18 -14.15 11.31 13.71
N TYR A 19 -13.36 11.94 12.84
CA TYR A 19 -12.07 12.51 13.16
C TYR A 19 -12.06 14.02 12.93
N HIS A 20 -11.12 14.72 13.58
CA HIS A 20 -10.92 16.17 13.48
C HIS A 20 -9.53 16.51 12.89
N PRO A 21 -9.29 16.26 11.59
CA PRO A 21 -7.95 16.34 10.99
C PRO A 21 -7.50 17.78 10.69
N CYS A 22 -8.27 18.80 11.09
CA CYS A 22 -7.96 20.21 10.84
C CYS A 22 -8.44 21.10 12.00
N VAL A 23 -7.98 22.35 12.02
CA VAL A 23 -8.26 23.34 13.07
C VAL A 23 -9.56 24.13 12.84
N CYS A 24 -10.42 23.68 11.93
CA CYS A 24 -11.71 24.34 11.71
C CYS A 24 -12.60 24.23 12.96
N THR A 25 -13.56 25.15 13.08
CA THR A 25 -14.50 25.20 14.20
C THR A 25 -15.89 24.71 13.79
N GLY A 26 -16.70 24.28 14.77
CA GLY A 26 -18.04 23.76 14.52
C GLY A 26 -18.07 22.38 13.84
N SER A 27 -19.17 22.07 13.15
CA SER A 27 -19.41 20.76 12.54
C SER A 27 -18.46 20.45 11.36
N ILE A 28 -17.87 21.46 10.73
CA ILE A 28 -17.03 21.27 9.54
C ILE A 28 -15.68 20.61 9.84
N LYS A 29 -15.28 20.58 11.11
CA LYS A 29 -14.04 19.92 11.55
C LYS A 29 -14.15 18.40 11.53
N TYR A 30 -15.37 17.85 11.61
CA TYR A 30 -15.61 16.41 11.71
C TYR A 30 -15.76 15.75 10.34
N ILE A 31 -15.04 14.64 10.15
CA ILE A 31 -15.06 13.86 8.90
C ILE A 31 -14.72 12.39 9.18
N HIS A 32 -15.34 11.45 8.47
CA HIS A 32 -14.94 10.04 8.49
C HIS A 32 -13.58 9.85 7.80
N GLN A 33 -12.80 8.86 8.23
CA GLN A 33 -11.53 8.49 7.59
C GLN A 33 -11.71 8.21 6.08
N ASP A 34 -12.67 7.38 5.71
CA ASP A 34 -12.94 7.06 4.30
C ASP A 34 -13.35 8.27 3.47
N CYS A 35 -14.23 9.13 4.05
CA CYS A 35 -14.68 10.34 3.38
C CYS A 35 -13.51 11.31 3.14
N LEU A 36 -12.59 11.42 4.11
CA LEU A 36 -11.39 12.24 3.97
C LEU A 36 -10.49 11.67 2.87
N LEU A 37 -10.17 10.37 2.90
CA LEU A 37 -9.30 9.73 1.90
C LEU A 37 -9.87 9.87 0.48
N GLN A 38 -11.17 9.64 0.31
CA GLN A 38 -11.86 9.82 -0.98
C GLN A 38 -11.80 11.29 -1.43
N TRP A 39 -12.00 12.23 -0.52
CA TRP A 39 -11.91 13.66 -0.81
C TRP A 39 -10.50 14.08 -1.24
N LEU A 40 -9.45 13.62 -0.57
CA LEU A 40 -8.06 13.93 -0.92
C LEU A 40 -7.67 13.31 -2.26
N LYS A 41 -8.11 12.08 -2.53
CA LYS A 41 -7.90 11.40 -3.81
C LYS A 41 -8.51 12.20 -4.97
N HIS A 42 -9.70 12.77 -4.79
CA HIS A 42 -10.36 13.57 -5.81
C HIS A 42 -9.75 14.98 -5.95
N SER A 43 -9.54 15.67 -4.83
CA SER A 43 -9.07 17.06 -4.82
C SER A 43 -7.58 17.23 -5.12
N LYS A 44 -6.77 16.17 -4.99
CA LYS A 44 -5.30 16.17 -5.12
C LYS A 44 -4.60 17.19 -4.21
N LYS A 45 -5.21 17.53 -3.07
CA LYS A 45 -4.67 18.47 -2.08
C LYS A 45 -4.36 17.73 -0.79
N GLU A 46 -3.28 18.12 -0.12
CA GLU A 46 -2.87 17.56 1.19
C GLU A 46 -3.19 18.50 2.37
N TYR A 47 -3.99 19.54 2.11
CA TYR A 47 -4.34 20.57 3.08
C TYR A 47 -5.84 20.83 3.10
N CYS A 48 -6.34 21.25 4.26
CA CYS A 48 -7.72 21.69 4.41
C CYS A 48 -8.00 22.89 3.50
N GLU A 49 -9.08 22.86 2.74
CA GLU A 49 -9.42 23.92 1.80
C GLU A 49 -9.80 25.24 2.48
N LEU A 50 -10.26 25.18 3.73
CA LEU A 50 -10.74 26.30 4.54
C LEU A 50 -9.62 26.92 5.37
N CYS A 51 -9.08 26.16 6.33
CA CYS A 51 -8.06 26.66 7.26
C CYS A 51 -6.63 26.47 6.78
N LYS A 52 -6.41 25.83 5.61
CA LYS A 52 -5.09 25.54 5.02
C LYS A 52 -4.15 24.68 5.89
N HIS A 53 -4.64 24.14 7.00
CA HIS A 53 -3.88 23.21 7.82
C HIS A 53 -3.57 21.92 7.04
N ARG A 54 -2.32 21.46 7.09
CA ARG A 54 -1.87 20.22 6.44
C ARG A 54 -2.42 19.02 7.21
N PHE A 55 -2.99 18.06 6.48
CA PHE A 55 -3.46 16.82 7.09
C PHE A 55 -2.26 15.96 7.52
N ALA A 56 -2.27 15.47 8.75
CA ALA A 56 -1.27 14.55 9.27
C ALA A 56 -1.85 13.14 9.36
N PHE A 57 -1.19 12.17 8.75
CA PHE A 57 -1.56 10.75 8.79
C PHE A 57 -0.46 9.96 9.48
N THR A 58 -0.82 9.21 10.52
CA THR A 58 0.06 8.22 11.13
C THR A 58 -0.29 6.84 10.57
N PRO A 59 0.69 6.05 10.10
CA PRO A 59 0.41 4.68 9.70
C PRO A 59 -0.07 3.87 10.91
N ILE A 60 -1.17 3.14 10.73
CA ILE A 60 -1.64 2.16 11.72
C ILE A 60 -0.94 0.84 11.42
N TYR A 61 0.01 0.45 12.27
CA TYR A 61 0.62 -0.88 12.22
C TYR A 61 -0.26 -1.87 12.97
N SER A 62 -0.35 -3.12 12.49
CA SER A 62 -0.99 -4.20 13.24
C SER A 62 -0.32 -4.32 14.62
N PRO A 63 -1.07 -4.55 15.71
CA PRO A 63 -0.48 -4.71 17.04
C PRO A 63 0.55 -5.85 17.10
N ASP A 64 0.42 -6.87 16.25
CA ASP A 64 1.32 -8.02 16.17
C ASP A 64 2.50 -7.82 15.21
N MET A 65 2.83 -6.58 14.81
CA MET A 65 3.96 -6.33 13.92
C MET A 65 5.30 -6.45 14.67
N PRO A 66 6.20 -7.38 14.26
CA PRO A 66 7.52 -7.47 14.86
C PRO A 66 8.36 -6.25 14.51
N SER A 67 9.11 -5.72 15.48
CA SER A 67 9.94 -4.51 15.35
C SER A 67 11.14 -4.66 14.40
N ARG A 68 11.41 -5.88 13.94
CA ARG A 68 12.45 -6.20 12.96
C ARG A 68 11.95 -7.31 12.03
N LEU A 69 12.11 -7.11 10.73
CA LEU A 69 11.79 -8.14 9.76
C LEU A 69 12.79 -9.31 9.94
N PRO A 70 12.33 -10.53 10.21
CA PRO A 70 13.23 -11.65 10.50
C PRO A 70 14.08 -11.99 9.26
N LEU A 71 15.41 -12.05 9.44
CA LEU A 71 16.36 -12.33 8.36
C LEU A 71 16.08 -13.66 7.65
N ARG A 72 15.46 -14.62 8.34
CA ARG A 72 15.08 -15.92 7.79
C ARG A 72 14.11 -15.79 6.61
N ASP A 73 13.14 -14.89 6.70
CA ASP A 73 12.14 -14.71 5.66
C ASP A 73 12.75 -14.01 4.43
N ILE A 74 13.66 -13.06 4.67
CA ILE A 74 14.44 -12.40 3.61
C ILE A 74 15.32 -13.43 2.88
N LEU A 75 16.06 -14.25 3.63
CA LEU A 75 16.92 -15.29 3.08
C LEU A 75 16.14 -16.36 2.32
N ALA A 76 15.00 -16.81 2.86
CA ALA A 76 14.12 -17.77 2.19
C ALA A 76 13.55 -17.22 0.88
N GLY A 77 13.12 -15.95 0.88
CA GLY A 77 12.65 -15.26 -0.33
C GLY A 77 13.76 -15.14 -1.39
N LEU A 78 14.96 -14.73 -0.97
CA LEU A 78 16.12 -14.63 -1.85
C LEU A 78 16.50 -16.00 -2.43
N PHE A 79 16.57 -17.03 -1.60
CA PHE A 79 16.89 -18.39 -2.03
C PHE A 79 15.90 -18.91 -3.08
N ARG A 80 14.60 -18.69 -2.86
CA ARG A 80 13.57 -19.09 -3.83
C ARG A 80 13.71 -18.37 -5.16
N SER A 81 14.05 -17.08 -5.13
CA SER A 81 14.34 -16.29 -6.34
C SER A 81 15.56 -16.83 -7.09
N VAL A 82 16.66 -17.10 -6.36
CA VAL A 82 17.90 -17.66 -6.94
C VAL A 82 17.65 -19.05 -7.55
N CYS A 83 16.98 -19.96 -6.84
CA CYS A 83 16.64 -21.29 -7.39
C CYS A 83 15.83 -21.19 -8.68
N THR A 84 14.91 -20.24 -8.76
CA THR A 84 14.09 -20.02 -9.96
C THR A 84 14.96 -19.51 -11.12
N GLY A 85 15.84 -18.54 -10.87
CA GLY A 85 16.81 -18.06 -11.85
C GLY A 85 17.74 -19.15 -12.36
N VAL A 86 18.28 -19.99 -11.47
CA VAL A 86 19.15 -21.12 -11.81
C VAL A 86 18.42 -22.14 -12.70
N ARG A 87 17.17 -22.48 -12.39
CA ARG A 87 16.36 -23.39 -13.22
C ARG A 87 16.16 -22.85 -14.62
N PHE A 88 15.83 -21.57 -14.76
CA PHE A 88 15.71 -20.95 -16.08
C PHE A 88 17.03 -20.98 -16.83
N TRP A 89 18.12 -20.59 -16.18
CA TRP A 89 19.44 -20.60 -16.79
C TRP A 89 19.81 -22.00 -17.32
N LEU A 90 19.65 -23.05 -16.50
CA LEU A 90 19.89 -24.44 -16.91
C LEU A 90 19.04 -24.83 -18.12
N HIS A 91 17.74 -24.52 -18.11
CA HIS A 91 16.86 -24.83 -19.23
C HIS A 91 17.31 -24.12 -20.51
N TYR A 92 17.60 -22.81 -20.44
CA TYR A 92 18.08 -22.05 -21.59
C TYR A 92 19.42 -22.57 -22.11
N THR A 93 20.36 -22.95 -21.24
CA THR A 93 21.63 -23.53 -21.66
C THR A 93 21.42 -24.86 -22.38
N LEU A 94 20.59 -25.76 -21.85
CA LEU A 94 20.31 -27.05 -22.49
C LEU A 94 19.67 -26.88 -23.86
N VAL A 95 18.70 -25.97 -23.98
CA VAL A 95 18.08 -25.64 -25.26
C VAL A 95 19.12 -25.08 -26.23
N ALA A 96 19.91 -24.08 -25.83
CA ALA A 96 20.94 -23.50 -26.69
C ALA A 96 21.96 -24.53 -27.18
N PHE A 97 22.43 -25.43 -26.30
CA PHE A 97 23.33 -26.52 -26.69
C PHE A 97 22.68 -27.50 -27.65
N ALA A 98 21.42 -27.88 -27.43
CA ALA A 98 20.69 -28.75 -28.35
C ALA A 98 20.55 -28.10 -29.73
N TRP A 99 20.20 -26.81 -29.81
CA TRP A 99 20.11 -26.09 -31.08
C TRP A 99 21.47 -25.94 -31.77
N LEU A 100 22.53 -25.57 -31.05
CA LEU A 100 23.86 -25.38 -31.62
C LEU A 100 24.59 -26.69 -31.96
N GLY A 101 24.24 -27.81 -31.33
CA GLY A 101 24.83 -29.12 -31.60
C GLY A 101 24.09 -29.91 -32.67
N VAL A 102 22.75 -29.91 -32.64
CA VAL A 102 21.93 -30.67 -33.59
C VAL A 102 21.94 -30.04 -34.98
N VAL A 103 21.81 -28.70 -35.08
CA VAL A 103 21.79 -28.00 -36.37
C VAL A 103 23.02 -28.29 -37.24
N PRO A 104 24.28 -28.22 -36.75
CA PRO A 104 25.45 -28.55 -37.56
C PRO A 104 25.67 -30.06 -37.80
N LEU A 105 24.96 -30.95 -37.08
CA LEU A 105 24.99 -32.39 -37.35
C LEU A 105 23.96 -32.82 -38.40
N THR A 106 22.94 -31.99 -38.64
CA THR A 106 21.86 -32.26 -39.61
C THR A 106 21.94 -31.44 -40.90
N ALA A 107 22.89 -30.51 -41.00
CA ALA A 107 23.22 -29.75 -42.21
C ALA A 107 24.40 -30.39 -42.94
#